data_AF-A0A3D4FGW5-F1
#
_entry.id   AF-A0A3D4FGW5-F1
#
_cell.length_a   1.000
_cell.length_b   1.000
_cell.length_c   1.000
_cell.angle_alpha   90.00
_cell.angle_beta   90.00
_cell.angle_gamma   90.00
#
_symmetry.space_group_name_H-M   'P 1'
#
loop_
_entity.id
_entity.type
_entity.pdbx_description
1 polymer ?
#
loop_
_entity_poly.entity_id
_entity_poly.type
_entity_poly.pdbx_seq_one_letter_code
_entity_poly.pdbx_strand_id
1 'polypeptide(L)' 'IPVIPPDLRPMVQLDGGRFATSDLNDLYRRVINRNNRLKKLLDLGAPDIIVRNEKRMLQEAVDALI' A
#
# COMPACT_ATOMS: atom_id res chain seq x y z
N ILE A 1 -11.13 -0.66 0.44
CA ILE A 1 -10.57 -1.83 -0.28
C ILE A 1 -10.74 -3.05 0.63
N PRO A 2 -11.47 -4.08 0.20
CA PRO A 2 -11.50 -5.35 0.93
C PRO A 2 -10.10 -5.99 0.86
N VAL A 3 -9.51 -6.29 2.03
CA VAL A 3 -8.22 -6.98 2.11
C VAL A 3 -8.50 -8.47 1.94
N ILE A 4 -7.95 -9.10 0.89
CA ILE A 4 -8.07 -10.55 0.70
C ILE A 4 -7.44 -11.27 1.90
N PRO A 5 -8.12 -12.28 2.51
CA PRO A 5 -7.61 -13.02 3.66
C PRO A 5 -6.22 -13.63 3.42
N PRO A 6 -5.37 -13.68 4.47
CA PRO A 6 -4.00 -14.20 4.38
C PRO A 6 -3.91 -15.67 3.96
N ASP A 7 -4.96 -16.46 4.14
CA ASP A 7 -5.03 -17.88 3.73
C ASP A 7 -4.95 -18.06 2.19
N LEU A 8 -5.26 -17.01 1.42
CA LEU A 8 -5.10 -16.96 -0.05
C LEU A 8 -3.77 -16.32 -0.47
N ARG A 9 -2.90 -15.94 0.48
CA ARG A 9 -1.56 -15.37 0.24
C ARG A 9 -0.48 -16.16 0.99
N PRO A 10 -0.16 -17.39 0.57
CA PRO A 10 0.92 -18.15 1.18
C PRO A 10 2.25 -17.39 0.99
N MET A 11 2.89 -17.01 2.10
CA MET A 11 4.32 -16.65 2.09
C MET A 11 5.11 -17.95 1.99
N VAL A 12 5.49 -18.33 0.77
CA VAL A 12 6.37 -19.49 0.55
C VAL A 12 7.81 -19.02 0.77
N GLN A 13 8.45 -19.62 1.77
CA GLN A 13 9.88 -19.46 2.01
C GLN A 13 10.63 -20.32 0.98
N LEU A 14 11.48 -19.72 0.15
CA LEU A 14 12.33 -20.46 -0.79
C LEU A 14 13.62 -20.92 -0.08
N ASP A 15 14.24 -21.99 -0.60
CA ASP A 15 15.56 -22.43 -0.13
C ASP A 15 16.59 -21.30 -0.24
N GLY A 16 17.36 -21.10 0.84
CA GLY A 16 18.39 -20.07 0.93
C GLY A 16 17.97 -18.73 1.57
N GLY A 17 16.81 -18.65 2.23
CA GLY A 17 16.41 -17.48 3.02
C GLY A 17 15.82 -16.31 2.21
N ARG A 18 15.45 -16.55 0.94
CA ARG A 18 14.74 -15.60 0.09
C ARG A 18 13.22 -15.80 0.22
N PHE A 19 12.50 -14.71 0.44
CA PHE A 19 11.05 -14.71 0.41
C PHE A 19 10.59 -14.33 -1.01
N ALA A 20 9.86 -15.21 -1.69
CA ALA A 20 9.07 -14.80 -2.84
C ALA A 20 7.80 -14.13 -2.30
N THR A 21 7.85 -12.82 -2.09
CA THR A 21 6.63 -12.08 -1.77
C THR A 21 5.82 -11.97 -3.05
N SER A 22 4.59 -12.47 -3.06
CA SER A 22 3.65 -12.24 -4.17
C SER A 22 3.58 -10.73 -4.45
N ASP A 23 3.65 -10.32 -5.72
CA ASP A 23 3.55 -8.91 -6.16
C ASP A 23 2.37 -8.18 -5.48
N LEU A 24 1.31 -8.93 -5.16
CA LEU A 24 0.16 -8.48 -4.40
C LEU A 24 0.54 -7.84 -3.06
N ASN A 25 1.45 -8.43 -2.28
CA ASN A 25 1.85 -7.90 -0.97
C ASN A 25 2.56 -6.55 -1.09
N ASP A 26 3.32 -6.32 -2.17
CA ASP A 26 3.96 -5.04 -2.42
C ASP A 26 2.93 -3.98 -2.85
N LEU A 27 1.93 -4.35 -3.64
CA LEU A 27 0.80 -3.48 -3.99
C LEU A 27 0.01 -3.06 -2.74
N TYR A 28 -0.33 -4.02 -1.86
CA TYR A 28 -0.99 -3.71 -0.59
C TYR A 28 -0.13 -2.82 0.32
N ARG A 29 1.18 -3.08 0.43
CA ARG A 29 2.10 -2.22 1.21
C ARG A 29 2.14 -0.79 0.67
N ARG A 30 2.13 -0.60 -0.65
CA ARG A 30 2.06 0.73 -1.26
C ARG A 30 0.79 1.47 -0.86
N VAL A 31 -0.38 0.84 -0.97
CA VAL A 31 -1.66 1.45 -0.56
C VAL A 31 -1.64 1.87 0.91
N ILE A 32 -1.19 0.97 1.80
CA ILE A 32 -1.15 1.22 3.24
C ILE A 32 -0.21 2.40 3.56
N ASN A 33 0.99 2.41 2.96
CA ASN A 33 1.96 3.47 3.20
C ASN A 33 1.46 4.85 2.72
N ARG A 34 0.79 4.91 1.55
CA ARG A 34 0.16 6.14 1.04
C ARG A 34 -0.96 6.62 1.94
N ASN A 35 -1.82 5.72 2.42
CA ASN A 35 -2.92 6.07 3.31
C ASN A 35 -2.43 6.61 4.67
N ASN A 36 -1.42 5.96 5.25
CA ASN A 36 -0.82 6.40 6.52
C ASN A 36 -0.14 7.77 6.37
N ARG A 37 0.54 8.00 5.23
CA ARG A 37 1.15 9.30 4.92
C ARG A 37 0.10 10.39 4.72
N LEU A 38 -0.99 10.11 3.99
CA LEU A 38 -2.10 11.04 3.81
C LEU A 38 -2.71 11.44 5.17
N LYS A 39 -2.95 10.46 6.05
CA LYS A 39 -3.47 10.73 7.41
C LYS A 39 -2.53 11.67 8.18
N LYS A 40 -1.23 11.38 8.19
CA LYS A 40 -0.22 12.24 8.85
C LYS A 40 -0.17 13.65 8.27
N LEU A 41 -0.32 13.81 6.95
CA LEU A 41 -0.35 15.12 6.30
C LEU A 41 -1.57 15.94 6.71
N LEU A 42 -2.73 15.29 6.87
CA LEU A 42 -3.95 15.93 7.37
C LEU A 42 -3.78 16.36 8.84
N ASP A 43 -3.24 15.48 9.68
CA ASP A 43 -3.01 15.78 11.11
C ASP A 43 -2.03 16.94 11.33
N LEU A 44 -1.04 17.11 10.42
CA LEU A 44 -0.07 18.20 10.46
C LEU A 44 -0.57 19.50 9.80
N GLY A 45 -1.80 19.51 9.24
CA GLY A 45 -2.32 20.68 8.51
C GLY A 45 -1.50 21.02 7.26
N ALA A 46 -0.99 19.99 6.55
CA ALA A 46 -0.18 20.20 5.36
C ALA A 46 -0.98 20.96 4.27
N PRO A 47 -0.31 21.80 3.46
CA PRO A 47 -0.95 22.52 2.35
C PRO A 47 -1.74 21.63 1.40
N ASP A 48 -2.84 22.16 0.87
CA ASP A 48 -3.77 21.44 -0.02
C ASP A 48 -3.08 20.81 -1.24
N ILE A 49 -2.04 21.44 -1.78
CA ILE A 49 -1.28 20.90 -2.92
C ILE A 49 -0.63 19.55 -2.56
N ILE A 50 -0.06 19.45 -1.36
CA ILE A 50 0.61 18.24 -0.89
C ILE A 50 -0.42 17.15 -0.59
N VAL A 51 -1.53 17.52 0.05
CA VAL A 51 -2.65 16.60 0.34
C VAL A 51 -3.28 16.09 -0.96
N ARG A 52 -3.50 16.95 -1.96
CA ARG A 52 -4.02 16.56 -3.28
C ARG A 52 -3.08 15.61 -4.01
N ASN A 53 -1.76 15.85 -3.96
CA ASN A 53 -0.81 14.94 -4.55
C ASN A 53 -0.80 13.57 -3.85
N GLU A 54 -0.86 13.52 -2.51
CA GLU A 54 -0.90 12.24 -1.80
C GLU A 54 -2.20 11.48 -2.08
N LYS A 55 -3.34 12.17 -2.18
CA LYS A 55 -4.62 11.58 -2.63
C LYS A 55 -4.51 10.97 -4.03
N ARG A 56 -3.87 11.67 -4.98
CA ARG A 56 -3.60 11.16 -6.33
C ARG A 56 -2.73 9.89 -6.29
N MET A 57 -1.64 9.90 -5.52
CA MET A 57 -0.76 8.73 -5.39
C MET A 57 -1.45 7.55 -4.69
N LEU A 58 -2.33 7.81 -3.73
CA LEU A 58 -3.14 6.78 -3.09
C LEU A 58 -4.10 6.15 -4.10
N GLN A 59 -4.73 6.96 -4.96
CA GLN A 59 -5.59 6.46 -6.04
C GLN A 59 -4.80 5.57 -7.02
N GLU A 60 -3.63 6.01 -7.49
CA GLU A 60 -2.79 5.18 -8.37
C GLU A 60 -2.39 3.84 -7.72
N ALA A 61 -2.15 3.84 -6.40
CA ALA A 61 -1.84 2.61 -5.66
C ALA A 61 -3.07 1.69 -5.54
N VAL A 62 -4.28 2.25 -5.42
CA VAL A 62 -5.55 1.51 -5.42
C VAL A 62 -5.82 0.93 -6.81
N ASP A 63 -5.62 1.71 -7.87
CA ASP A 63 -5.86 1.29 -9.26
C ASP A 63 -4.88 0.18 -9.67
N ALA A 64 -3.64 0.21 -9.18
CA ALA A 64 -2.67 -0.86 -9.41
C ALA A 64 -3.00 -2.17 -8.67
N LEU A 65 -3.93 -2.14 -7.71
CA LEU A 65 -4.36 -3.31 -6.93
C LEU A 65 -5.62 -3.99 -7.50
N ILE A 66 -6.40 -3.28 -8.32
CA ILE A 66 -7.66 -3.74 -8.94
C ILE A 66 -7.36 -4.36 -10.30
#